data_AF-A0A4V2QAL6-F1
#
_entry.id   AF-A0A4V2QAL6-F1
#
_cell.length_a   1.000
_cell.length_b   1.000
_cell.length_c   1.000
_cell.angle_alpha   90.00
_cell.angle_beta   90.00
_cell.angle_gamma   90.00
#
_symmetry.space_group_name_H-M   'P 1'
#
loop_
_entity.id
_entity.type
_entity.pdbx_description
1 polymer ?
#
loop_
_entity_poly.entity_id
_entity_poly.type
_entity_poly.pdbx_seq_one_letter_code
_entity_poly.pdbx_strand_id
1 'polypeptide(L)' 'MHDKILQIIPAPADMWAILEGNDPDGHAYRTRERVVCLALIEGQDGTTDVSAMVHDECGYISPAGAFDDFSGIEYGEVQP' A
#
# COMPACT_ATOMS: atom_id res chain seq x y z
N MET A 1 3.26 -9.12 -20.34
CA MET A 1 2.56 -7.81 -20.26
C MET A 1 2.41 -7.56 -18.77
N HIS A 2 2.92 -6.44 -18.24
CA HIS A 2 2.88 -6.16 -16.81
C HIS A 2 1.49 -5.65 -16.39
N ASP A 3 1.19 -5.75 -15.09
CA ASP A 3 -0.03 -5.19 -14.52
C ASP A 3 -0.15 -3.71 -14.91
N LYS A 4 -1.38 -3.31 -15.22
CA LYS A 4 -1.65 -2.00 -15.82
C LYS A 4 -2.48 -1.14 -14.88
N ILE A 5 -1.96 0.03 -14.53
CA ILE A 5 -2.75 1.06 -13.83
C ILE A 5 -3.77 1.63 -14.82
N LEU A 6 -5.05 1.44 -14.53
CA LEU A 6 -6.16 1.99 -15.31
C LEU A 6 -6.56 3.38 -14.82
N GLN A 7 -6.51 3.61 -13.50
CA GLN A 7 -6.92 4.87 -12.89
C GLN A 7 -6.20 5.12 -11.57
N ILE A 8 -5.85 6.38 -11.32
CA ILE A 8 -5.42 6.87 -10.00
C ILE A 8 -6.62 7.50 -9.30
N ILE A 9 -6.83 7.12 -8.04
CA ILE A 9 -7.93 7.55 -7.19
C ILE A 9 -7.32 8.23 -5.95
N PRO A 10 -7.77 9.42 -5.53
CA PRO A 10 -7.31 10.05 -4.31
C PRO A 10 -7.56 9.14 -3.09
N ALA A 11 -6.52 8.92 -2.28
CA ALA A 11 -6.69 8.23 -1.01
C ALA A 11 -7.25 9.19 0.06
N PRO A 12 -8.06 8.70 1.00
CA PRO A 12 -8.44 9.47 2.18
C PRO A 12 -7.22 9.98 2.96
N ALA A 13 -7.31 11.20 3.49
CA ALA A 13 -6.22 11.84 4.21
C ALA A 13 -5.93 11.21 5.59
N ASP A 14 -6.60 10.15 5.97
CA ASP A 14 -6.41 9.38 7.19
C ASP A 14 -6.12 7.90 6.90
N MET A 15 -5.91 7.52 5.64
CA MET A 15 -5.62 6.14 5.25
C MET A 15 -4.12 5.83 5.41
N TRP A 16 -3.83 4.67 6.01
CA TRP A 16 -2.48 4.17 6.27
C TRP A 16 -2.38 2.68 5.89
N ALA A 17 -1.27 2.31 5.28
CA ALA A 17 -0.89 0.91 5.11
C ALA A 17 -0.08 0.46 6.32
N ILE A 18 -0.36 -0.75 6.80
CA ILE A 18 0.34 -1.34 7.92
C ILE A 18 1.34 -2.35 7.41
N LEU A 19 2.61 -2.17 7.81
CA LEU A 19 3.68 -3.12 7.57
C LEU A 19 4.08 -3.75 8.92
N GLU A 20 3.97 -5.07 9.01
CA GLU A 20 4.23 -5.87 10.21
C GLU A 20 5.10 -7.07 9.86
N GLY A 21 6.17 -7.26 10.63
CA GLY A 21 7.11 -8.35 10.39
C GLY A 21 8.09 -8.52 11.53
N ASN A 22 9.15 -9.28 11.26
CA ASN A 22 10.30 -9.39 12.16
C ASN A 22 11.55 -8.91 11.41
N ASP A 23 12.39 -8.12 12.09
CA ASP A 23 13.68 -7.72 11.55
C ASP A 23 14.67 -8.90 11.50
N PRO A 24 15.87 -8.74 10.91
CA PRO A 24 16.86 -9.82 10.84
C PRO A 24 17.33 -10.37 12.20
N ASP A 25 17.16 -9.60 13.28
CA ASP A 25 17.52 -9.98 14.65
C ASP A 25 16.35 -10.66 15.39
N GLY A 26 15.18 -10.77 14.74
CA GLY A 26 13.97 -11.40 15.27
C GLY A 26 13.09 -10.49 16.12
N HIS A 27 13.32 -9.17 16.11
CA HIS A 27 12.45 -8.22 16.78
C HIS A 27 11.23 -7.92 15.90
N ALA A 28 10.04 -8.10 16.49
CA ALA A 28 8.79 -7.74 15.84
C ALA A 28 8.72 -6.21 15.65
N TYR A 29 8.31 -5.79 14.47
CA TYR A 29 8.02 -4.39 14.16
C TYR A 29 6.61 -4.23 13.60
N ARG A 30 6.11 -3.01 13.75
CA ARG A 30 4.88 -2.54 13.14
C ARG A 30 5.05 -1.08 12.77
N THR A 31 4.97 -0.76 11.49
CA THR A 31 5.03 0.61 10.99
C THR A 31 3.75 0.97 10.26
N ARG A 32 3.53 2.29 10.14
CA ARG A 32 2.42 2.86 9.39
C ARG A 32 3.00 3.68 8.24
N GLU A 33 2.75 3.23 7.03
CA GLU A 33 3.13 3.95 5.81
C GLU A 33 1.95 4.72 5.24
N ARG A 34 2.23 5.93 4.79
CA ARG A 34 1.19 6.81 4.27
C ARG A 34 0.74 6.31 2.90
N VAL A 35 -0.56 6.03 2.76
CA VAL A 35 -1.15 5.76 1.44
C VAL A 35 -1.18 7.06 0.64
N VAL A 36 -0.45 7.10 -0.48
CA VAL A 36 -0.34 8.30 -1.33
C VAL A 36 -1.51 8.40 -2.30
N CYS A 37 -2.00 7.27 -2.80
CA CYS A 37 -3.19 7.15 -3.63
C CYS A 37 -3.71 5.72 -3.63
N LEU A 38 -4.90 5.52 -4.20
CA LEU A 38 -5.40 4.21 -4.61
C LEU A 38 -5.23 4.08 -6.12
N ALA A 39 -4.97 2.87 -6.61
CA ALA A 39 -4.88 2.59 -8.04
C ALA A 39 -5.84 1.47 -8.43
N LEU A 40 -6.63 1.70 -9.47
CA LEU A 40 -7.38 0.63 -10.14
C LEU A 40 -6.39 -0.07 -11.09
N ILE A 41 -6.10 -1.34 -10.83
CA ILE A 41 -5.09 -2.13 -11.54
C ILE A 41 -5.78 -3.27 -12.28
N GLU A 42 -5.45 -3.44 -13.55
CA GLU A 42 -5.80 -4.60 -14.36
C GLU A 42 -4.64 -5.60 -14.33
N GLY A 43 -4.92 -6.79 -13.77
CA GLY A 43 -4.00 -7.92 -13.75
C GLY A 43 -3.94 -8.63 -15.11
N GLN A 44 -2.96 -9.53 -15.25
CA GLN A 44 -2.73 -10.25 -16.51
C GLN A 44 -3.88 -11.18 -16.93
N ASP A 45 -4.68 -11.64 -15.97
CA ASP A 45 -5.87 -12.47 -16.20
C ASP A 45 -7.12 -11.65 -16.55
N GLY A 46 -6.99 -10.32 -16.66
CA GLY A 46 -8.08 -9.39 -16.93
C GLY A 46 -8.94 -9.07 -15.71
N THR A 47 -8.56 -9.55 -14.51
CA THR A 47 -9.19 -9.12 -13.27
C THR A 47 -8.80 -7.68 -12.96
N THR A 48 -9.71 -6.95 -12.32
CA THR A 48 -9.45 -5.59 -11.87
C THR A 48 -9.56 -5.52 -10.36
N ASP A 49 -8.57 -4.93 -9.72
CA ASP A 49 -8.53 -4.71 -8.28
C ASP A 49 -8.13 -3.26 -7.94
N VAL A 50 -8.46 -2.82 -6.73
CA VAL A 50 -8.03 -1.52 -6.21
C VAL A 50 -6.94 -1.73 -5.16
N SER A 51 -5.73 -1.27 -5.47
CA SER A 51 -4.59 -1.37 -4.57
C SER A 51 -4.29 -0.04 -3.88
N ALA A 52 -3.97 -0.09 -2.59
CA ALA A 52 -3.36 1.04 -1.89
C ALA A 52 -1.91 1.20 -2.35
N MET A 53 -1.51 2.42 -2.67
CA MET A 53 -0.17 2.74 -3.13
C MET A 53 0.59 3.49 -2.05
N VAL A 54 1.83 3.08 -1.77
CA VAL A 54 2.73 3.69 -0.77
C VAL A 54 4.06 4.04 -1.42
N HIS A 55 4.85 4.92 -0.79
CA HIS A 55 6.24 5.10 -1.22
C HIS A 55 7.12 4.00 -0.64
N ASP A 56 8.10 3.53 -1.39
CA ASP A 56 9.17 2.65 -0.89
C ASP A 56 10.39 3.46 -0.44
N GLU A 57 11.38 2.78 0.17
CA GLU A 57 12.64 3.38 0.63
C GLU A 57 13.49 3.93 -0.54
N CYS A 58 13.24 3.48 -1.76
CA CYS A 58 13.90 3.96 -2.97
C CYS A 58 13.20 5.19 -3.58
N GLY A 59 12.07 5.62 -3.01
CA GLY A 59 11.28 6.76 -3.48
C GLY A 59 10.32 6.46 -4.63
N TYR A 60 10.10 5.18 -4.97
CA TYR A 60 9.08 4.77 -5.93
C TYR A 60 7.72 4.60 -5.26
N ILE A 61 6.65 4.71 -6.05
CA ILE A 61 5.29 4.43 -5.59
C ILE A 61 4.93 3.02 -6.04
N SER A 62 4.65 2.15 -5.07
CA SER A 62 4.40 0.72 -5.28
C SER A 62 3.11 0.29 -4.57
N PRO A 63 2.42 -0.76 -5.05
CA PRO A 63 1.29 -1.34 -4.33
C PRO A 63 1.73 -1.81 -2.95
N ALA A 64 0.99 -1.47 -1.90
CA ALA A 64 1.28 -1.93 -0.54
C ALA A 64 1.29 -3.46 -0.43
N GLY A 65 0.43 -4.15 -1.20
CA GLY A 65 0.44 -5.62 -1.27
C GLY A 65 1.66 -6.24 -1.96
N ALA A 66 2.57 -5.44 -2.52
CA ALA A 66 3.82 -5.94 -3.08
C ALA A 66 4.93 -6.12 -2.03
N PHE A 67 4.72 -5.61 -0.80
CA PHE A 67 5.65 -5.78 0.31
C PHE A 67 5.25 -7.03 1.11
N ASP A 68 6.23 -7.89 1.40
CA ASP A 68 6.00 -9.18 2.09
C ASP A 68 5.48 -9.01 3.53
N ASP A 69 5.70 -7.85 4.13
CA ASP A 69 5.28 -7.46 5.48
C ASP A 69 3.95 -6.69 5.49
N PHE A 70 3.28 -6.53 4.36
CA PHE A 70 1.98 -5.86 4.34
C PHE A 70 0.91 -6.65 5.07
N SER A 71 0.29 -6.01 6.06
CA SER A 71 -0.69 -6.65 6.97
C SER A 71 -2.10 -6.07 6.87
N GLY A 72 -2.27 -4.92 6.21
CA GLY A 72 -3.59 -4.36 5.93
C GLY A 72 -3.64 -2.84 5.93
N ILE A 73 -4.86 -2.31 6.04
CA ILE A 73 -5.14 -0.86 6.02
C ILE A 73 -5.77 -0.44 7.34
N GLU A 74 -5.33 0.69 7.88
CA GLU A 74 -5.98 1.40 8.99
C GLU A 74 -6.41 2.81 8.58
N TYR A 75 -7.45 3.30 9.24
CA TYR A 75 -7.89 4.69 9.17
C TYR A 75 -7.57 5.37 10.49
N GLY A 76 -6.88 6.51 10.44
CA GLY A 76 -6.60 7.34 11.61
C GLY A 76 -7.80 8.17 12.02
N GLU A 77 -7.69 8.87 13.16
CA GLU A 77 -8.64 9.93 13.48
C GLU A 77 -8.36 11.15 12.56
N VAL A 78 -9.33 11.52 11.73
CA VAL A 78 -9.28 12.80 11.01
C VAL A 78 -9.48 13.91 12.04
N GLN A 79 -8.40 14.57 12.47
CA GLN A 79 -8.56 15.82 13.21
C GLN A 79 -9.13 16.88 12.25
N PRO A 80 -10.26 17.52 12.61
CA PRO A 80 -10.97 18.47 11.73
C PRO A 80 -10.18 19.75 11.44
#